data_AF-A0A5B7R6G8-F1
#
_entry.id   AF-A0A5B7R6G8-F1
#
_cell.length_a   1.000
_cell.length_b   1.000
_cell.length_c   1.000
_cell.angle_alpha   90.00
_cell.angle_beta   90.00
_cell.angle_gamma   90.00
#
_symmetry.space_group_name_H-M   'P 1'
#
loop_
_entity.id
_entity.type
_entity.pdbx_description
1 polymer ?
#
loop_
_entity_poly.entity_id
_entity_poly.type
_entity_poly.pdbx_seq_one_letter_code
_entity_poly.pdbx_strand_id
1 'polypeptide(L)'
;MLIARVRDALAQRDAAVDALDLRAGRLLTEITALRWAPAREAAAACGISVREAARLRGLAKQAEQPGQVSSPAPTVDGATTASDEE
;
A
#
# COMPACT_ATOMS: atom_id res chain seq x y z
N MET A 1 12.91 26.05 -14.76
CA MET A 1 13.25 24.74 -15.36
C MET A 1 13.89 23.76 -14.35
N LEU A 2 14.82 24.18 -13.49
CA LEU A 2 15.49 23.31 -12.50
C LEU A 2 14.51 22.65 -11.50
N ILE A 3 13.52 23.39 -11.00
CA ILE A 3 12.49 22.87 -10.07
C ILE A 3 11.71 21.69 -10.68
N ALA A 4 11.36 21.77 -11.97
CA ALA A 4 10.65 20.68 -12.66
C ALA A 4 11.51 19.41 -12.74
N ARG A 5 12.79 19.55 -13.12
CA ARG A 5 13.74 18.42 -13.15
C ARG A 5 13.95 17.78 -11.77
N VAL A 6 14.02 18.57 -10.71
CA VAL A 6 14.14 18.05 -9.35
C VAL A 6 12.89 17.26 -8.96
N ARG A 7 11.69 17.76 -9.30
CA ARG A 7 10.43 17.05 -9.06
C ARG A 7 10.37 15.72 -9.83
N ASP A 8 10.76 15.72 -11.09
CA ASP A 8 10.76 14.50 -11.91
C ASP A 8 11.75 13.46 -11.37
N ALA A 9 12.95 13.89 -10.97
CA ALA A 9 13.95 13.01 -10.37
C ALA A 9 13.48 12.42 -9.03
N LEU A 10 12.80 13.22 -8.20
CA LEU A 10 12.21 12.74 -6.96
C LEU A 10 11.11 11.72 -7.24
N ALA A 11 10.21 11.99 -8.19
CA ALA A 11 9.15 11.06 -8.56
C ALA A 11 9.70 9.72 -9.08
N GLN A 12 10.77 9.75 -9.89
CA GLN A 12 11.44 8.53 -10.37
C GLN A 12 12.09 7.74 -9.24
N ARG A 13 12.75 8.44 -8.31
CA ARG A 13 13.34 7.81 -7.13
C ARG A 13 12.26 7.15 -6.26
N ASP A 14 11.19 7.88 -5.98
CA ASP A 14 10.12 7.40 -5.11
C ASP A 14 9.42 6.19 -5.75
N ALA A 15 9.16 6.22 -7.06
CA ALA A 15 8.64 5.05 -7.79
C ALA A 15 9.59 3.84 -7.75
N ALA A 16 10.91 4.07 -7.82
CA ALA A 16 11.89 2.99 -7.70
C ALA A 16 11.94 2.40 -6.28
N VAL A 17 11.83 3.25 -5.25
CA VAL A 17 11.74 2.83 -3.84
C VAL A 17 10.46 2.03 -3.60
N ASP A 18 9.31 2.50 -4.09
CA ASP A 18 8.04 1.78 -3.98
C ASP A 18 8.10 0.40 -4.65
N ALA A 19 8.71 0.31 -5.84
CA ALA A 19 8.91 -0.96 -6.53
C ALA A 19 9.80 -1.94 -5.74
N LEU A 20 10.85 -1.43 -5.08
CA LEU A 20 11.72 -2.22 -4.22
C LEU A 20 10.98 -2.71 -2.97
N ASP A 21 10.20 -1.86 -2.32
CA ASP A 21 9.38 -2.20 -1.15
C ASP A 21 8.37 -3.31 -1.49
N LEU A 22 7.69 -3.20 -2.63
CA LEU A 22 6.77 -4.22 -3.12
C LEU A 22 7.48 -5.55 -3.37
N ARG A 23 8.66 -5.51 -3.99
CA ARG A 23 9.46 -6.72 -4.23
C ARG A 23 9.91 -7.36 -2.92
N ALA A 24 10.35 -6.56 -1.95
CA ALA A 24 10.75 -7.05 -0.64
C ALA A 24 9.58 -7.71 0.10
N GLY A 25 8.38 -7.12 0.04
CA GLY A 25 7.16 -7.69 0.61
C GLY A 25 6.77 -9.05 0.00
N ARG A 26 6.91 -9.20 -1.33
CA ARG A 26 6.69 -10.48 -2.02
C ARG A 26 7.70 -11.54 -1.61
N LEU A 27 9.00 -11.21 -1.62
CA LEU A 27 10.06 -12.11 -1.17
C LEU A 27 9.89 -12.53 0.29
N LEU A 28 9.47 -11.61 1.17
CA LEU A 28 9.15 -11.94 2.56
C LEU A 28 8.01 -12.96 2.66
N THR A 29 7.01 -12.87 1.78
CA THR A 29 5.89 -13.82 1.74
C THR A 29 6.37 -15.20 1.27
N GLU A 30 7.18 -15.24 0.21
CA GLU A 30 7.80 -16.47 -0.31
C GLU A 30 8.68 -17.16 0.74
N ILE A 31 9.54 -16.42 1.46
CA ILE A 31 10.40 -16.99 2.51
C ILE A 31 9.57 -17.67 3.61
N THR A 32 8.45 -17.06 4.02
CA THR A 32 7.57 -17.70 5.00
C THR A 32 6.87 -18.93 4.47
N ALA A 33 6.47 -18.93 3.20
CA ALA A 33 5.84 -20.09 2.57
C ALA A 33 6.85 -21.26 2.43
N LEU A 34 8.07 -20.98 1.99
CA LEU A 34 9.10 -22.00 1.75
C LEU A 34 9.65 -22.62 3.03
N ARG A 35 9.85 -21.83 4.08
CA ARG A 35 10.46 -22.32 5.33
C ARG A 35 9.46 -22.81 6.37
N TRP A 36 8.16 -22.73 6.11
CA TRP A 36 7.11 -22.91 7.13
C TRP A 36 7.36 -22.08 8.39
N ALA A 37 8.08 -20.97 8.23
CA ALA A 37 8.61 -20.18 9.34
C ALA A 37 7.61 -19.08 9.70
N PRO A 38 7.42 -18.77 10.99
CA PRO A 38 6.61 -17.64 11.41
C PRO A 38 7.22 -16.33 10.88
N ALA A 39 6.37 -15.31 10.69
CA ALA A 39 6.78 -14.01 10.16
C ALA A 39 7.96 -13.37 10.93
N ARG A 40 8.06 -13.66 12.23
CA ARG A 40 9.16 -13.20 13.10
C ARG A 40 10.52 -13.78 12.70
N GLU A 41 10.58 -15.06 12.35
CA GLU A 41 11.82 -15.71 11.93
C GLU A 41 12.24 -15.27 10.53
N ALA A 42 11.28 -15.11 9.62
CA ALA A 42 11.56 -14.53 8.30
C ALA A 42 12.09 -13.09 8.41
N ALA A 43 11.51 -12.27 9.29
CA ALA A 43 12.01 -10.92 9.56
C ALA A 43 13.44 -10.94 10.12
N ALA A 44 13.72 -11.84 11.08
CA ALA A 44 15.05 -12.01 11.65
C ALA A 44 16.08 -12.49 10.61
N ALA A 45 15.71 -13.43 9.73
CA ALA A 45 16.57 -13.90 8.65
C ALA A 45 16.92 -12.79 7.64
N CYS A 46 16.01 -11.84 7.45
CA CYS A 46 16.24 -10.66 6.62
C CYS A 46 16.91 -9.49 7.37
N GLY A 47 17.20 -9.63 8.67
CA GLY A 47 17.81 -8.57 9.47
C GLY A 47 16.92 -7.35 9.69
N ILE A 48 15.59 -7.49 9.58
CA ILE A 48 14.62 -6.41 9.74
C ILE A 48 13.70 -6.63 10.93
N SER A 49 13.08 -5.55 11.42
CA SER A 49 12.08 -5.65 12.48
C SER A 49 10.79 -6.34 11.98
N VAL A 50 10.05 -6.97 12.90
CA VAL A 50 8.76 -7.58 12.59
C VAL A 50 7.75 -6.54 12.09
N ARG A 51 7.80 -5.32 12.62
CA ARG A 51 6.96 -4.20 12.16
C ARG A 51 7.24 -3.87 10.70
N GLU A 52 8.51 -3.80 10.32
CA GLU A 52 8.92 -3.50 8.95
C GLU A 52 8.55 -4.63 7.99
N ALA A 53 8.75 -5.88 8.39
CA ALA A 53 8.30 -7.03 7.61
C ALA A 53 6.78 -7.03 7.39
N ALA A 54 6.00 -6.63 8.40
CA ALA A 54 4.55 -6.50 8.29
C ALA A 54 4.14 -5.36 7.34
N ARG A 55 4.83 -4.20 7.42
CA ARG A 55 4.62 -3.06 6.51
C ARG A 55 4.82 -3.48 5.05
N LEU A 56 5.97 -4.09 4.74
CA LEU A 56 6.33 -4.52 3.38
C LEU A 56 5.33 -5.55 2.83
N ARG A 57 4.89 -6.52 3.64
CA ARG A 57 3.84 -7.45 3.23
C ARG A 57 2.49 -6.78 3.03
N GLY A 58 2.15 -5.79 3.85
CA GLY A 58 0.94 -5.00 3.68
C GLY A 58 0.91 -4.32 2.32
N LEU A 59 2.02 -3.66 1.95
CA LEU A 59 2.17 -3.03 0.63
C LEU A 59 2.05 -4.02 -0.52
N ALA A 60 2.75 -5.16 -0.43
CA ALA A 60 2.67 -6.20 -1.46
C ALA A 60 1.24 -6.73 -1.64
N LYS A 61 0.52 -7.00 -0.55
CA LYS A 61 -0.88 -7.45 -0.59
C LYS A 61 -1.83 -6.40 -1.17
N GLN A 62 -1.62 -5.12 -0.86
CA GLN A 62 -2.42 -4.03 -1.42
C GLN A 62 -2.20 -3.89 -2.93
N ALA A 63 -0.95 -4.05 -3.41
CA ALA A 63 -0.65 -4.03 -4.84
C ALA A 63 -1.21 -5.24 -5.59
N GLU A 64 -1.43 -6.36 -4.91
CA GLU A 64 -2.07 -7.57 -5.46
C GLU A 64 -3.60 -7.51 -5.47
N GLN A 65 -4.22 -6.48 -4.85
CA GLN A 65 -5.67 -6.27 -4.88
C GLN A 65 -6.04 -5.27 -5.99
N PRO A 66 -6.50 -5.72 -7.17
CA PRO A 66 -6.97 -4.82 -8.20
C PRO A 66 -8.35 -4.30 -7.81
N GLY A 67 -8.44 -3.08 -7.28
CA GLY A 67 -9.74 -2.41 -7.14
C GLY A 67 -9.94 -1.47 -5.95
N GLN A 68 -9.03 -1.37 -4.98
CA GLN A 68 -9.24 -0.46 -3.84
C GLN A 68 -8.58 0.91 -4.06
N VAL A 69 -8.87 1.52 -5.22
CA VAL A 69 -8.89 2.98 -5.33
C VAL A 69 -10.05 3.43 -4.45
N SER A 70 -9.70 4.09 -3.35
CA SER A 70 -10.61 4.83 -2.50
C SER A 70 -11.55 5.69 -3.37
N SER A 71 -12.79 5.24 -3.53
CA SER A 71 -13.86 6.09 -4.02
C SER A 71 -14.44 6.82 -2.80
N PRO A 72 -14.25 8.14 -2.63
CA PRO A 72 -15.04 8.86 -1.66
C PRO A 72 -16.45 8.93 -2.25
N ALA A 73 -17.39 8.18 -1.69
CA ALA A 73 -18.79 8.39 -2.01
C ALA A 73 -19.18 9.81 -1.52
N PRO A 74 -19.63 10.73 -2.39
CA PRO A 74 -20.41 11.86 -1.90
C PRO A 74 -21.80 11.32 -1.59
N THR A 75 -22.06 10.93 -0.33
CA THR A 75 -23.44 10.89 0.16
C THR A 75 -23.85 12.34 0.40
N VAL A 76 -24.35 12.98 -0.65
CA VAL A 76 -25.12 14.21 -0.52
C VAL A 76 -26.58 13.82 -0.74
N ASP A 77 -27.34 13.92 0.35
CA ASP A 77 -28.78 13.79 0.44
C ASP A 77 -29.50 14.56 -0.65
N GLY A 78 -30.57 13.97 -1.20
CA GLY A 78 -31.39 14.70 -2.16
C GLY A 78 -32.51 13.91 -2.82
N ALA A 79 -33.36 13.24 -2.04
CA ALA A 79 -34.73 12.95 -2.46
C ALA A 79 -35.62 12.55 -1.27
N THR A 80 -36.47 13.46 -0.80
CA THR A 80 -37.94 13.30 -0.93
C THR A 80 -38.67 14.40 -0.16
N THR A 81 -39.54 15.05 -0.92
CA THR A 81 -40.62 15.95 -0.55
C THR A 81 -41.47 15.42 0.61
N ALA A 82 -41.73 16.29 1.60
CA ALA A 82 -42.96 16.22 2.37
C ALA A 82 -43.51 17.65 2.48
N SER A 83 -44.63 17.85 1.80
CA SER A 83 -45.60 18.90 2.07
C SER A 83 -45.91 18.94 3.57
N ASP A 84 -46.00 20.12 4.15
CA ASP A 84 -46.89 20.32 5.29
C ASP A 84 -47.42 21.75 5.29
N GLU A 85 -48.67 21.83 5.70
CA GLU A 85 -49.63 22.92 5.57
C GLU A 85 -49.31 24.12 6.47
N GLU A 86 -49.51 25.34 5.95
CA GLU A 86 -50.32 26.41 6.59
C GLU A 86 -50.55 27.60 5.62
#